data_AF-A0A0G0N8B1-F1
#
_entry.id   AF-A0A0G0N8B1-F1
#
_cell.length_a   1.000
_cell.length_b   1.000
_cell.length_c   1.000
_cell.angle_alpha   90.00
_cell.angle_beta   90.00
_cell.angle_gamma   90.00
#
_symmetry.space_group_name_H-M   'P 1'
#
loop_
_entity.id
_entity.type
_entity.pdbx_description
1 polymer ?
#
loop_
_entity_poly.entity_id
_entity_poly.type
_entity_poly.pdbx_seq_one_letter_code
_entity_poly.pdbx_strand_id
1 'polypeptide(L)'
;MDNKKRLIQLIKIMKVPLSDKQALEFVEKSSDESVTKLVSVYEEIKKFEDNLEFVVKQTDPETYQKMKNEYYQKLLVLQEEFLKDAEEIQKSGDEQLDKEEVESGKKIEENYNSFVKSVNEVQAQHESLYQSLKQKLSTP
;
A
#
# COMPACT_ATOMS: atom_id res chain seq x y z
N MET A 1 29.26 -0.75 -12.79
CA MET A 1 27.89 -0.64 -12.23
C MET A 1 27.02 -0.06 -13.34
N ASP A 2 25.79 -0.54 -13.52
CA ASP A 2 24.86 -0.01 -14.55
C ASP A 2 24.49 1.45 -14.25
N ASN A 3 24.65 2.35 -15.23
CA ASN A 3 24.38 3.79 -15.07
C ASN A 3 22.91 4.06 -14.70
N LYS A 4 21.97 3.20 -15.13
CA LYS A 4 20.56 3.32 -14.72
C LYS A 4 20.37 3.03 -13.24
N LYS A 5 20.97 1.95 -12.73
CA LYS A 5 20.98 1.64 -11.29
C LYS A 5 21.67 2.74 -10.48
N ARG A 6 22.78 3.27 -11.01
CA ARG A 6 23.53 4.35 -10.36
C ARG A 6 22.70 5.63 -10.25
N LEU A 7 21.99 6.00 -11.32
CA LEU A 7 21.12 7.18 -11.33
C LEU A 7 19.98 7.05 -10.31
N ILE A 8 19.33 5.88 -10.22
CA ILE A 8 18.29 5.62 -9.22
C ILE A 8 18.84 5.78 -7.79
N GLN A 9 20.04 5.27 -7.52
CA GLN A 9 20.68 5.45 -6.22
C GLN A 9 20.97 6.91 -5.90
N LEU A 10 21.46 7.70 -6.87
CA LEU A 10 21.75 9.12 -6.68
C LEU A 10 20.47 9.91 -6.40
N ILE A 11 19.39 9.63 -7.13
CA ILE A 11 18.06 10.24 -6.90
C ILE A 11 17.58 9.99 -5.46
N LYS A 12 17.77 8.76 -4.95
CA LYS A 12 17.41 8.40 -3.56
C LYS A 12 18.28 9.10 -2.52
N ILE A 13 19.60 9.08 -2.71
CA ILE A 13 20.56 9.68 -1.77
C ILE A 13 20.35 11.18 -1.65
N MET A 14 20.15 11.86 -2.79
CA MET A 14 19.92 13.30 -2.84
C MET A 14 18.48 13.71 -2.47
N LYS A 15 17.61 12.75 -2.12
CA LYS A 15 16.21 12.99 -1.77
C LYS A 15 15.48 13.87 -2.78
N VAL A 16 15.76 13.66 -4.07
CA VAL A 16 15.04 14.33 -5.17
C VAL A 16 13.54 14.03 -5.00
N PRO A 17 12.63 15.00 -5.18
CA PRO A 17 11.19 14.82 -4.95
C PRO A 17 10.53 13.98 -6.05
N LEU A 18 10.91 12.71 -6.13
CA LEU A 18 10.38 11.69 -7.01
C LEU A 18 10.12 10.43 -6.18
N SER A 19 8.95 9.84 -6.34
CA SER A 19 8.69 8.50 -5.80
C SER A 19 9.55 7.44 -6.49
N ASP A 20 9.77 6.30 -5.84
CA ASP A 20 10.52 5.18 -6.40
C ASP A 20 10.01 4.76 -7.79
N LYS A 21 8.68 4.74 -7.96
CA LYS A 21 8.04 4.41 -9.23
C LYS A 21 8.31 5.47 -10.30
N GLN A 22 8.22 6.76 -9.96
CA GLN A 22 8.51 7.84 -10.90
C GLN A 22 9.99 7.87 -11.31
N ALA A 23 10.90 7.59 -10.37
CA ALA A 23 12.32 7.50 -10.64
C ALA A 23 12.64 6.34 -11.60
N LEU A 24 12.04 5.17 -11.38
CA LEU A 24 12.18 4.01 -12.28
C LEU A 24 11.67 4.33 -13.68
N GLU A 25 10.44 4.83 -13.80
CA GLU A 25 9.85 5.18 -15.10
C GLU A 25 10.67 6.24 -15.86
N PHE A 26 11.18 7.24 -15.16
CA PHE A 26 12.02 8.28 -15.74
C PHE A 26 13.33 7.70 -16.29
N VAL A 27 14.00 6.84 -15.53
CA VAL A 27 15.29 6.23 -15.92
C VAL A 27 15.11 5.21 -17.04
N GLU A 28 14.01 4.45 -17.04
CA GLU A 28 13.70 3.49 -18.12
C GLU A 28 13.39 4.17 -19.45
N LYS A 29 12.65 5.29 -19.41
CA LYS A 29 12.30 6.08 -20.62
C LYS A 29 13.46 6.94 -21.14
N SER A 30 14.56 7.04 -20.39
CA SER A 30 15.73 7.82 -20.76
C SER A 30 16.71 7.02 -21.60
N SER A 31 17.32 7.67 -22.60
CA SER A 31 18.40 7.07 -23.40
C SER A 31 19.65 6.86 -22.56
N ASP A 32 20.46 5.86 -22.92
CA ASP A 32 21.68 5.54 -22.16
C ASP A 32 22.69 6.70 -22.12
N GLU A 33 22.73 7.52 -23.18
CA GLU A 33 23.54 8.74 -23.22
C GLU A 33 23.04 9.79 -22.21
N SER A 34 21.72 10.02 -22.15
CA SER A 34 21.11 10.93 -21.19
C SER A 34 21.31 10.44 -19.75
N VAL A 35 21.13 9.15 -19.50
CA VAL A 35 21.38 8.55 -18.19
C VAL A 35 22.84 8.76 -17.77
N THR A 36 23.79 8.56 -18.68
CA THR A 36 25.22 8.74 -18.39
C THR A 36 25.56 10.19 -18.05
N LYS A 37 25.00 11.15 -18.79
CA LYS A 37 25.15 12.59 -18.51
C LYS A 37 24.55 12.95 -17.15
N LEU A 38 23.36 12.46 -16.85
CA LEU A 38 22.69 12.70 -15.57
C LEU A 38 23.48 12.11 -14.40
N VAL A 39 24.01 10.89 -14.52
CA VAL A 39 24.89 10.33 -13.47
C VAL A 39 26.07 11.26 -13.21
N SER A 40 26.75 11.76 -14.24
CA SER A 40 27.90 12.68 -14.08
C SER A 40 27.50 13.96 -13.34
N VAL A 41 26.39 14.58 -13.73
CA VAL A 41 25.91 15.83 -13.11
C VAL A 41 25.54 15.61 -11.65
N TYR A 42 24.79 14.56 -11.35
CA TYR A 42 24.37 14.27 -9.97
C TYR A 42 25.57 13.89 -9.07
N GLU A 43 26.59 13.23 -9.62
CA GLU A 43 27.82 12.96 -8.86
C GLU A 43 28.65 14.23 -8.57
N GLU A 44 28.68 15.19 -9.50
CA GLU A 44 29.32 16.50 -9.26
C GLU A 44 28.57 17.32 -8.20
N ILE A 45 27.23 17.36 -8.28
CA ILE A 45 26.40 18.03 -7.26
C ILE A 45 26.64 17.40 -5.89
N LYS A 46 26.61 16.07 -5.80
CA LYS A 46 26.88 15.35 -4.56
C LYS A 46 28.27 15.68 -4.00
N LYS A 47 29.31 15.70 -4.85
CA LYS A 47 30.67 16.08 -4.41
C LYS A 47 30.73 17.51 -3.91
N PHE A 48 30.00 18.43 -4.55
CA PHE A 48 29.92 19.82 -4.11
C PHE A 48 29.20 19.94 -2.77
N GLU A 49 28.08 19.23 -2.57
CA GLU A 49 27.37 19.15 -1.29
C GLU A 49 28.24 18.54 -0.18
N ASP A 50 28.94 17.43 -0.46
CA ASP A 50 29.86 16.78 0.48
C ASP A 50 31.01 17.74 0.86
N ASN A 51 31.53 18.52 -0.10
CA ASN A 51 32.57 19.53 0.15
C ASN A 51 32.04 20.73 0.94
N LEU A 52 30.84 21.23 0.64
CA LEU A 52 30.19 22.28 1.42
C LEU A 52 29.96 21.82 2.85
N GLU A 53 29.45 20.60 3.05
CA GLU A 53 29.27 20.02 4.37
C GLU A 53 30.60 19.93 5.13
N PHE A 54 31.67 19.51 4.45
CA PHE A 54 33.02 19.45 5.01
C PHE A 54 33.55 20.84 5.40
N VAL A 55 33.40 21.84 4.53
CA VAL A 55 33.83 23.22 4.80
C VAL A 55 33.03 23.80 5.97
N VAL A 56 31.71 23.62 6.01
CA VAL A 56 30.89 24.11 7.13
C VAL A 56 31.28 23.41 8.44
N LYS A 57 31.53 22.09 8.42
CA LYS A 57 32.07 21.36 9.59
C LYS A 57 33.42 21.90 10.08
N GLN A 58 34.31 22.29 9.17
CA GLN A 58 35.65 22.79 9.49
C GLN A 58 35.63 24.24 9.98
N THR A 59 34.76 25.07 9.39
CA THR A 59 34.76 26.53 9.59
C THR A 59 33.84 26.95 10.75
N ASP A 60 32.71 26.25 10.93
CA ASP A 60 31.76 26.50 12.02
C ASP A 60 31.10 25.18 12.50
N PRO A 61 31.87 24.35 13.24
CA PRO A 61 31.40 23.05 13.73
C PRO A 61 30.21 23.16 14.70
N GLU A 62 30.11 24.23 15.48
CA GLU A 62 29.01 24.42 16.44
C GLU A 62 27.68 24.64 15.71
N THR A 63 27.66 25.53 14.71
CA THR A 63 26.46 25.78 13.91
C THR A 63 26.07 24.54 13.09
N TYR A 64 27.04 23.83 12.52
CA TYR A 64 26.76 22.55 11.85
C TYR A 64 26.13 21.54 12.79
N GLN A 65 26.71 21.34 13.98
CA GLN A 65 26.21 20.35 14.93
C GLN A 65 24.82 20.72 15.46
N LYS A 66 24.56 22.02 15.66
CA LYS A 66 23.23 22.54 16.00
C LYS A 66 22.21 22.26 14.89
N MET A 67 22.50 22.61 13.64
CA MET A 67 21.60 22.36 12.50
C MET A 67 21.36 20.87 12.29
N LYS A 68 22.39 20.04 12.45
CA LYS A 68 22.28 18.59 12.38
C LYS A 68 21.35 18.05 13.47
N ASN A 69 21.52 18.49 14.72
CA ASN A 69 20.65 18.07 15.82
C ASN A 69 19.20 18.52 15.60
N GLU A 70 18.97 19.77 15.16
CA GLU A 70 17.64 20.27 14.82
C GLU A 70 16.98 19.48 13.68
N TYR A 71 17.77 19.11 12.66
CA TYR A 71 17.30 18.27 11.56
C TYR A 71 16.89 16.87 12.04
N TYR A 72 17.69 16.22 12.87
CA TYR A 72 17.36 14.90 13.43
C TYR A 72 16.14 14.95 14.35
N GLN A 73 15.99 15.99 15.16
CA GLN A 73 14.80 16.19 16.00
C GLN A 73 13.54 16.36 15.15
N LYS A 74 13.60 17.18 14.09
CA LYS A 74 12.47 17.32 13.15
C LYS A 74 12.13 16.00 12.44
N LEU A 75 13.13 15.20 12.08
CA LEU A 75 12.92 13.89 11.48
C LEU A 75 12.24 12.91 12.46
N LEU A 76 12.65 12.90 13.73
CA LEU A 76 12.02 12.07 14.75
C LEU A 76 10.55 12.44 14.96
N VAL A 77 10.24 13.73 15.06
CA VAL A 77 8.86 14.21 15.18
C VAL A 77 8.03 13.81 13.96
N LEU A 78 8.53 14.04 12.74
CA LEU A 78 7.84 13.62 11.51
C LEU A 78 7.63 12.11 11.44
N GLN A 79 8.57 11.31 11.95
CA GLN A 79 8.45 9.85 12.00
C GLN A 79 7.38 9.40 13.00
N GLU A 80 7.32 10.03 14.18
CA GLU A 80 6.30 9.77 15.19
C GLU A 80 4.90 10.16 14.70
N GLU A 81 4.76 11.32 14.04
CA GLU A 81 3.51 11.76 13.41
C GLU A 81 3.06 10.76 12.33
N PHE A 82 3.96 10.36 11.43
CA PHE A 82 3.64 9.38 10.40
C PHE A 82 3.21 8.02 10.96
N LEU A 83 3.88 7.53 12.01
CA LEU A 83 3.52 6.27 12.66
C LEU A 83 2.13 6.35 13.30
N LYS A 84 1.81 7.47 13.96
CA LYS A 84 0.51 7.70 14.56
C LYS A 84 -0.60 7.77 13.50
N ASP A 85 -0.38 8.49 12.41
CA ASP A 85 -1.33 8.58 11.30
C ASP A 85 -1.55 7.19 10.66
N ALA A 86 -0.49 6.39 10.51
CA ALA A 86 -0.60 5.02 10.00
C ALA A 86 -1.40 4.10 10.94
N GLU A 87 -1.19 4.21 12.26
CA GLU A 87 -1.98 3.46 13.26
C GLU A 87 -3.46 3.86 13.25
N GLU A 88 -3.77 5.15 13.13
CA GLU A 88 -5.16 5.64 13.03
C GLU A 88 -5.84 5.14 11.75
N ILE A 89 -5.13 5.15 10.61
CA ILE A 89 -5.64 4.61 9.34
C ILE A 89 -5.90 3.12 9.47
N GLN A 90 -4.96 2.35 10.03
CA GLN A 90 -5.11 0.92 10.21
C GLN A 90 -6.32 0.59 11.09
N LYS A 91 -6.46 1.27 12.23
CA LYS A 91 -7.61 1.10 13.12
C LYS A 91 -8.93 1.42 12.43
N SER A 92 -8.99 2.48 11.63
CA SER A 92 -10.20 2.83 10.87
C SER A 92 -10.55 1.80 9.80
N GLY A 93 -9.53 1.20 9.17
CA GLY A 93 -9.69 0.12 8.19
C GLY A 93 -10.19 -1.16 8.84
N ASP A 94 -9.59 -1.56 9.97
CA ASP A 94 -10.01 -2.74 10.73
C ASP A 94 -11.47 -2.60 11.21
N GLU A 95 -11.87 -1.42 11.72
CA GLU A 95 -13.25 -1.16 12.13
C GLU A 95 -14.26 -1.19 10.96
N GLN A 96 -13.85 -0.86 9.74
CA GLN A 96 -14.68 -0.98 8.55
C GLN A 96 -14.81 -2.42 8.10
N LEU A 97 -13.70 -3.17 8.06
CA LEU A 97 -13.69 -4.57 7.69
C LEU A 97 -14.53 -5.42 8.65
N ASP A 98 -14.44 -5.17 9.95
CA ASP A 98 -15.27 -5.84 10.97
C ASP A 98 -16.78 -5.60 10.73
N LYS A 99 -17.16 -4.36 10.37
CA LYS A 99 -18.56 -4.04 10.04
C LYS A 99 -19.04 -4.76 8.79
N GLU A 100 -18.23 -4.74 7.73
CA GLU A 100 -18.54 -5.42 6.48
C GLU A 100 -18.63 -6.95 6.67
N GLU A 101 -17.76 -7.54 7.50
CA GLU A 101 -17.80 -8.95 7.83
C GLU A 101 -19.10 -9.32 8.57
N VAL A 102 -19.51 -8.52 9.55
CA VAL A 102 -20.78 -8.73 10.27
C VAL A 102 -21.99 -8.59 9.35
N GLU A 103 -22.01 -7.59 8.47
CA GLU A 103 -23.11 -7.40 7.50
C GLU A 103 -23.16 -8.53 6.47
N SER A 104 -22.01 -8.93 5.95
CA SER A 104 -21.89 -10.04 5.00
C SER A 104 -22.32 -11.37 5.65
N GLY A 105 -21.90 -11.62 6.89
CA GLY A 105 -22.28 -12.79 7.67
C GLY A 105 -23.80 -12.90 7.85
N LYS A 106 -24.47 -11.81 8.23
CA LYS A 106 -25.93 -11.76 8.33
C LYS A 106 -26.62 -12.04 7.00
N LYS A 107 -26.12 -11.46 5.91
CA LYS A 107 -26.70 -11.66 4.57
C LYS A 107 -26.54 -13.10 4.09
N ILE A 108 -25.41 -13.74 4.39
CA ILE A 108 -25.18 -15.16 4.10
C ILE A 108 -26.16 -16.02 4.91
N GLU A 109 -26.35 -15.73 6.20
CA GLU A 109 -27.28 -16.45 7.06
C GLU A 109 -28.74 -16.32 6.57
N GLU A 110 -29.18 -15.11 6.21
CA GLU A 110 -30.50 -14.86 5.63
C GLU A 110 -30.72 -15.63 4.33
N ASN A 111 -29.73 -15.60 3.43
CA ASN A 111 -29.79 -16.33 2.17
C ASN A 111 -29.84 -17.85 2.40
N TYR A 112 -29.05 -18.37 3.35
CA TYR A 112 -29.05 -19.79 3.70
C TYR A 112 -30.42 -20.21 4.27
N ASN A 113 -30.97 -19.43 5.19
CA ASN A 113 -32.30 -19.70 5.77
C ASN A 113 -33.41 -19.66 4.72
N SER A 114 -33.35 -18.71 3.78
CA SER A 114 -34.27 -18.64 2.65
C SER A 114 -34.15 -19.88 1.75
N PHE A 115 -32.92 -20.28 1.42
CA PHE A 115 -32.65 -21.48 0.63
C PHE A 115 -33.18 -22.75 1.29
N VAL A 116 -32.92 -22.96 2.59
CA VAL A 116 -33.42 -24.13 3.33
C VAL A 116 -34.95 -24.16 3.32
N LYS A 117 -35.60 -23.01 3.50
CA LYS A 117 -37.07 -22.91 3.42
C LYS A 117 -37.58 -23.30 2.04
N SER A 118 -36.96 -22.79 0.97
CA SER A 118 -37.33 -23.15 -0.40
C SER A 118 -37.13 -24.65 -0.70
N VAL A 119 -36.03 -25.26 -0.22
CA VAL A 119 -35.80 -26.70 -0.37
C VAL A 119 -36.90 -27.50 0.35
N ASN A 120 -37.25 -27.13 1.57
CA ASN A 120 -38.31 -27.79 2.33
C ASN A 120 -39.68 -27.66 1.64
N GLU A 121 -39.98 -26.49 1.06
CA GLU A 121 -41.21 -26.27 0.29
C GLU A 121 -41.27 -27.16 -0.96
N VAL A 122 -40.17 -27.25 -1.71
CA VAL A 122 -40.06 -28.15 -2.88
C VAL A 122 -40.21 -29.62 -2.46
N GLN A 123 -39.62 -30.02 -1.33
CA GLN A 123 -39.75 -31.38 -0.82
C GLN A 123 -41.20 -31.70 -0.42
N ALA A 124 -41.88 -30.80 0.28
CA ALA A 124 -43.28 -30.96 0.64
C ALA A 124 -44.20 -31.07 -0.60
N GLN A 125 -43.92 -30.26 -1.63
CA GLN A 125 -44.62 -30.36 -2.92
C GLN A 125 -44.38 -31.70 -3.60
N HIS A 126 -43.13 -32.19 -3.60
CA HIS A 126 -42.77 -33.49 -4.16
C HIS A 126 -43.49 -34.64 -3.45
N GLU A 127 -43.48 -34.64 -2.11
CA GLU A 127 -44.17 -35.65 -1.30
C GLU A 127 -45.68 -35.64 -1.56
N SER A 128 -46.30 -34.46 -1.60
CA SER A 128 -47.72 -34.30 -1.93
C SER A 128 -48.07 -34.84 -3.32
N LEU A 129 -47.24 -34.52 -4.32
CA LEU A 129 -47.41 -35.00 -5.70
C LEU A 129 -47.27 -36.53 -5.76
N TYR A 130 -46.26 -37.09 -5.09
CA TYR A 130 -46.01 -38.52 -5.03
C TYR A 130 -47.19 -39.28 -4.38
N GLN A 131 -47.71 -38.79 -3.25
CA GLN A 131 -48.87 -39.38 -2.61
C GLN A 131 -50.13 -39.31 -3.48
N SER A 132 -50.34 -38.18 -4.17
CA SER A 132 -51.46 -38.00 -5.09
C SER A 132 -51.40 -38.98 -6.27
N LEU A 133 -50.20 -39.17 -6.85
CA LEU A 133 -49.97 -40.13 -7.93
C LEU A 133 -50.17 -41.57 -7.44
N LYS A 134 -49.64 -41.92 -6.27
CA LYS A 134 -49.80 -43.24 -5.66
C LYS A 134 -51.27 -43.58 -5.40
N GLN A 135 -52.07 -42.63 -4.89
CA GLN A 135 -53.52 -42.83 -4.71
C GLN A 135 -54.22 -43.10 -6.04
N LYS A 136 -53.96 -42.29 -7.08
CA LYS A 136 -54.56 -42.49 -8.41
C LYS A 136 -54.20 -43.84 -9.03
N LEU A 137 -52.98 -44.34 -8.81
CA LEU A 137 -52.54 -45.65 -9.30
C LEU A 137 -53.02 -46.83 -8.45
N SER A 138 -53.51 -46.58 -7.24
CA SER A 138 -54.02 -47.61 -6.32
C SER A 138 -55.55 -47.73 -6.34
N THR A 139 -56.23 -46.96 -7.22
CA THR A 139 -57.68 -47.03 -7.40
C THR A 139 -57.95 -47.98 -8.58
N PRO A 140 -58.71 -49.09 -8.39
CA PRO A 140 -58.99 -50.07 -9.45
C PRO A 140 -59.74 -49.49 -10.65
#